data_AF-A0A7X5XC66-F1
#
_entry.id   AF-A0A7X5XC66-F1
#
_cell.length_a   1.000
_cell.length_b   1.000
_cell.length_c   1.000
_cell.angle_alpha   90.00
_cell.angle_beta   90.00
_cell.angle_gamma   90.00
#
_symmetry.space_group_name_H-M   'P 1'
#
loop_
_entity.id
_entity.type
_entity.pdbx_description
1 polymer ?
#
loop_
_entity_poly.entity_id
_entity_poly.type
_entity_poly.pdbx_seq_one_letter_code
_entity_poly.pdbx_strand_id
1 'polypeptide(L)'
;MSATAGTRRGPDSTATTTVTLRNTGSGRTPALLVDAHLVNGSDRPVLPVRWSDNEVSLWPGESMTLTATYRTADLGGSARSVRISGWNTATRTVPAAAKSR
;
A
#
# COMPACT_ATOMS: atom_id res chain seq x y z
N MET A 1 -9.92 -8.76 -5.01
CA MET A 1 -8.77 -8.29 -4.21
C MET A 1 -9.26 -7.84 -2.84
N SER A 2 -8.45 -7.99 -1.80
CA SER A 2 -8.53 -7.31 -0.50
C SER A 2 -7.18 -6.69 -0.18
N ALA A 3 -7.17 -5.65 0.65
CA ALA A 3 -5.93 -5.05 1.10
C ALA A 3 -6.06 -4.48 2.52
N THR A 4 -4.98 -4.54 3.27
CA THR A 4 -4.85 -3.87 4.57
C THR A 4 -3.51 -3.14 4.63
N ALA A 5 -3.46 -2.06 5.38
CA ALA A 5 -2.23 -1.30 5.59
C ALA A 5 -2.08 -0.87 7.05
N GLY A 6 -0.84 -0.77 7.52
CA GLY A 6 -0.53 -0.28 8.85
C GLY A 6 0.83 0.40 8.87
N THR A 7 0.93 1.51 9.60
CA THR A 7 2.18 2.28 9.67
C THR A 7 2.85 2.15 11.03
N ARG A 8 4.17 1.96 11.01
CA ARG A 8 5.05 2.01 12.18
C ARG A 8 6.06 3.14 12.01
N ARG A 9 6.26 3.94 13.06
CA ARG A 9 7.35 4.93 13.10
C ARG A 9 8.70 4.20 13.21
N GLY A 10 9.67 4.64 12.42
CA GLY A 10 11.04 4.15 12.42
C GLY A 10 12.01 5.16 13.06
N PRO A 11 13.31 4.83 13.10
CA PRO A 11 14.36 5.77 13.49
C PRO A 11 14.51 6.89 12.46
N ASP A 12 15.31 7.91 12.79
CA ASP A 12 15.75 8.97 11.85
C ASP A 12 14.61 9.68 11.12
N SER A 13 13.50 9.93 11.84
CA SER A 13 12.30 10.57 11.29
C SER A 13 11.68 9.82 10.11
N THR A 14 11.90 8.50 9.99
CA THR A 14 11.27 7.65 8.97
C THR A 14 9.99 6.98 9.48
N ALA A 15 9.18 6.49 8.55
CA ALA A 15 8.09 5.57 8.83
C ALA A 15 8.06 4.45 7.80
N THR A 16 7.57 3.29 8.22
CA THR A 16 7.33 2.15 7.36
C THR A 16 5.85 1.82 7.36
N THR A 17 5.24 1.81 6.18
CA THR A 17 3.88 1.32 5.96
C THR A 17 3.96 -0.10 5.40
N THR A 18 3.39 -1.06 6.13
CA THR A 18 3.23 -2.46 5.68
C THR A 18 1.88 -2.60 5.02
N VAL A 19 1.84 -3.16 3.81
CA VAL A 19 0.63 -3.37 3.01
C VAL A 19 0.51 -4.85 2.71
N THR A 20 -0.61 -5.48 3.06
CA THR A 20 -0.89 -6.86 2.67
C THR A 20 -1.95 -6.86 1.58
N LEU A 21 -1.59 -7.38 0.42
CA LEU A 21 -2.46 -7.57 -0.74
C LEU A 21 -2.88 -9.04 -0.81
N ARG A 22 -4.13 -9.29 -1.19
CA ARG A 22 -4.63 -10.65 -1.45
C ARG A 22 -5.58 -10.68 -2.62
N ASN A 23 -5.39 -11.61 -3.55
CA ASN A 23 -6.38 -11.87 -4.58
C ASN A 23 -7.49 -12.77 -4.02
N THR A 24 -8.64 -12.16 -3.73
CA THR A 24 -9.83 -12.83 -3.18
C THR A 24 -10.79 -13.36 -4.25
N GLY A 25 -10.43 -13.32 -5.54
CA GLY A 25 -11.25 -13.91 -6.59
C GLY A 25 -11.32 -15.44 -6.43
N SER A 26 -12.44 -16.04 -6.85
CA SER A 26 -12.64 -17.49 -6.87
C SER A 26 -12.47 -18.11 -8.28
N GLY A 27 -12.15 -17.29 -9.28
CA GLY A 27 -11.95 -17.72 -10.66
C GLY A 27 -10.54 -18.24 -10.95
N ARG A 28 -10.11 -18.16 -12.21
CA ARG A 28 -8.79 -18.61 -12.71
C ARG A 28 -7.93 -17.47 -13.24
N THR A 29 -8.37 -16.23 -13.08
CA THR A 29 -7.70 -15.05 -13.63
C THR A 29 -6.83 -14.40 -12.55
N PRO A 30 -5.54 -14.13 -12.81
CA PRO A 30 -4.70 -13.40 -11.88
C PRO A 30 -5.11 -11.93 -11.78
N ALA A 31 -4.85 -11.31 -10.64
CA ALA A 31 -4.79 -9.85 -10.51
C ALA A 31 -3.45 -9.41 -11.09
N LEU A 32 -3.45 -8.65 -12.18
CA LEU A 32 -2.26 -8.30 -12.93
C LEU A 32 -1.80 -6.87 -12.62
N LEU A 33 -0.47 -6.71 -12.49
CA LEU A 33 0.22 -5.43 -12.36
C LEU A 33 -0.42 -4.55 -11.28
N VAL A 34 -0.57 -5.13 -10.09
CA VAL A 34 -1.14 -4.48 -8.92
C VAL A 34 -0.14 -3.51 -8.34
N ASP A 35 -0.46 -2.23 -8.45
CA ASP A 35 0.37 -1.10 -8.03
C ASP A 35 -0.17 -0.49 -6.73
N ALA A 36 0.72 -0.27 -5.76
CA ALA A 36 0.45 0.36 -4.48
C ALA A 36 1.13 1.73 -4.38
N HIS A 37 0.31 2.77 -4.16
CA HIS A 37 0.76 4.15 -3.97
C HIS A 37 0.49 4.61 -2.54
N LEU A 38 1.52 5.09 -1.86
CA LEU A 38 1.34 5.87 -0.63
C LEU A 38 0.82 7.25 -1.02
N VAL A 39 -0.35 7.63 -0.51
CA VAL A 39 -1.01 8.90 -0.85
C VAL A 39 -1.35 9.70 0.41
N ASN A 40 -1.38 11.03 0.24
CA ASN A 40 -1.79 11.97 1.29
C ASN A 40 -3.32 12.16 1.33
N GLY A 41 -3.79 13.07 2.18
CA GLY A 41 -5.23 13.34 2.36
C GLY A 41 -5.95 13.92 1.13
N SER A 42 -5.21 14.33 0.10
CA SER A 42 -5.71 14.80 -1.19
C SER A 42 -5.45 13.81 -2.32
N ASP A 43 -5.18 12.53 -2.00
CA ASP A 43 -4.92 11.43 -2.94
C ASP A 43 -3.73 11.67 -3.88
N ARG A 44 -2.78 12.52 -3.45
CA ARG A 44 -1.53 12.78 -4.16
C ARG A 44 -0.42 11.86 -3.63
N PRO A 45 0.45 11.32 -4.52
CA PRO A 45 1.58 10.50 -4.10
C PRO A 45 2.48 11.21 -3.09
N VAL A 46 2.89 10.48 -2.07
CA VAL A 46 3.92 10.89 -1.12
C VAL A 46 5.26 10.42 -1.65
N LEU A 47 6.18 11.35 -1.88
CA LEU A 47 7.48 11.09 -2.46
C LEU A 47 8.58 11.88 -1.72
N PRO A 48 9.82 11.35 -1.65
CA PRO A 48 10.24 10.03 -2.12
C PRO A 48 9.73 8.89 -1.23
N VAL A 49 9.48 7.72 -1.83
CA VAL A 49 9.13 6.48 -1.13
C VAL A 49 9.90 5.31 -1.72
N ARG A 50 10.43 4.45 -0.86
CA ARG A 50 11.08 3.18 -1.26
C ARG A 50 10.16 2.02 -0.95
N TRP A 51 9.76 1.30 -1.98
CA TRP A 51 9.01 0.05 -1.85
C TRP A 51 9.95 -1.16 -1.82
N SER A 52 9.59 -2.22 -1.08
CA SER A 52 10.28 -3.51 -1.13
C SER A 52 10.07 -4.23 -2.46
N ASP A 53 8.90 -4.04 -3.04
CA ASP A 53 8.46 -4.53 -4.35
C ASP A 53 7.20 -3.74 -4.75
N ASN A 54 6.80 -3.75 -6.01
CA ASN A 54 5.56 -3.12 -6.50
C ASN A 54 5.17 -3.68 -7.88
N GLU A 55 3.98 -3.32 -8.39
CA GLU A 55 3.46 -3.81 -9.69
C GLU A 55 3.33 -5.35 -9.75
N VAL A 56 2.99 -5.95 -8.61
CA VAL A 56 2.97 -7.40 -8.41
C VAL A 56 1.76 -8.05 -9.08
N SER A 57 1.86 -9.32 -9.45
CA SER A 57 0.73 -10.11 -9.95
C SER A 57 0.41 -11.27 -9.01
N LEU A 58 -0.87 -11.48 -8.72
CA LEU A 58 -1.34 -12.47 -7.73
C LEU A 58 -2.40 -13.39 -8.34
N TRP A 59 -2.17 -14.70 -8.32
CA TRP A 59 -3.19 -15.70 -8.62
C TRP A 59 -4.29 -15.73 -7.56
N PRO A 60 -5.49 -16.22 -7.89
CA PRO A 60 -6.57 -16.44 -6.92
C PRO A 60 -6.09 -17.20 -5.68
N GLY A 61 -6.31 -16.62 -4.49
CA GLY A 61 -5.88 -17.17 -3.21
C GLY A 61 -4.52 -16.66 -2.71
N GLU A 62 -3.64 -16.20 -3.61
CA GLU A 62 -2.31 -15.71 -3.24
C GLU A 62 -2.37 -14.37 -2.48
N SER A 63 -1.35 -14.17 -1.64
CA SER A 63 -1.15 -12.96 -0.86
C SER A 63 0.31 -12.53 -0.89
N MET A 64 0.54 -11.22 -0.81
CA MET A 64 1.87 -10.65 -0.74
C MET A 64 1.89 -9.48 0.25
N THR A 65 3.01 -9.32 0.96
CA THR A 65 3.22 -8.18 1.85
C THR A 65 4.31 -7.27 1.30
N LEU A 66 3.97 -6.01 1.11
CA LEU A 66 4.84 -4.95 0.64
C LEU A 66 5.17 -4.02 1.80
N THR A 67 6.35 -3.39 1.74
CA THR A 67 6.74 -2.35 2.69
C THR A 67 7.16 -1.08 1.96
N ALA A 68 6.61 0.06 2.40
CA ALA A 68 6.97 1.39 1.93
C ALA A 68 7.70 2.15 3.05
N THR A 69 8.93 2.59 2.79
CA THR A 69 9.71 3.40 3.72
C THR A 69 9.90 4.81 3.17
N TYR A 70 9.65 5.82 4.00
CA TYR A 70 9.64 7.23 3.63
C TYR A 70 9.92 8.11 4.85
N ARG A 71 10.24 9.39 4.65
CA ARG A 71 10.42 10.32 5.77
C ARG A 71 9.07 10.84 6.23
N THR A 72 8.88 10.97 7.53
CA THR A 72 7.64 11.47 8.13
C THR A 72 7.36 12.93 7.75
N ALA A 73 8.40 13.73 7.48
CA ALA A 73 8.27 15.10 7.00
C ALA A 73 7.59 15.21 5.62
N ASP A 74 7.82 14.22 4.74
CA ASP A 74 7.26 14.21 3.38
C ASP A 74 5.73 13.95 3.36
N LEU A 75 5.14 13.58 4.50
CA LEU A 75 3.69 13.40 4.66
C LEU A 75 2.91 14.72 4.77
N GLY A 76 3.58 15.84 5.07
CA GLY A 76 2.92 17.13 5.27
C GLY A 76 1.81 17.12 6.33
N GLY A 77 1.91 16.26 7.35
CA GLY A 77 0.91 16.14 8.42
C GLY A 77 -0.41 15.46 8.04
N SER A 78 -0.55 14.94 6.82
CA SER A 78 -1.81 14.37 6.33
C SER A 78 -2.06 12.91 6.75
N ALA A 79 -3.34 12.50 6.69
CA ALA A 79 -3.74 11.10 6.83
C ALA A 79 -3.04 10.23 5.78
N ARG A 80 -2.55 9.07 6.23
CA ARG A 80 -1.83 8.10 5.40
C ARG A 80 -2.84 7.13 4.83
N SER A 81 -2.88 7.01 3.52
CA SER A 81 -3.64 5.96 2.84
C SER A 81 -2.77 5.30 1.78
N VAL A 82 -3.15 4.08 1.42
CA VAL A 82 -2.55 3.37 0.29
C VAL A 82 -3.61 3.19 -0.77
N ARG A 83 -3.40 3.83 -1.92
CA ARG A 83 -4.22 3.61 -3.11
C ARG A 83 -3.67 2.41 -3.86
N ILE A 84 -4.55 1.50 -4.23
CA ILE A 84 -4.23 0.23 -4.87
C ILE A 84 -5.04 0.15 -6.14
N SER A 85 -4.37 -0.07 -7.25
CA SER A 85 -4.96 -0.26 -8.57
C SER A 85 -4.26 -1.43 -9.26
N GLY A 86 -4.87 -1.98 -10.30
CA GLY A 86 -4.21 -2.97 -11.13
C GLY A 86 -4.87 -3.04 -12.49
N TRP A 87 -4.19 -3.62 -13.47
CA TRP A 87 -4.65 -3.67 -14.85
C TRP A 87 -6.10 -4.17 -15.01
N ASN A 88 -6.44 -5.23 -14.29
CA ASN A 88 -7.76 -5.85 -14.30
C ASN A 88 -8.44 -5.87 -12.92
N THR A 89 -8.09 -4.91 -12.04
CA THR A 89 -8.68 -4.81 -10.71
C THR A 89 -9.18 -3.41 -10.42
N ALA A 90 -10.34 -3.29 -9.76
CA ALA A 90 -10.88 -1.99 -9.36
C ALA A 90 -9.96 -1.27 -8.37
N THR A 91 -9.79 0.03 -8.58
CA THR A 91 -9.05 0.91 -7.67
C THR A 91 -9.73 0.98 -6.31
N ARG A 92 -8.91 0.99 -5.24
CA ARG A 92 -9.36 1.14 -3.86
C ARG A 92 -8.32 1.92 -3.06
N THR A 93 -8.77 2.60 -2.02
CA THR A 93 -7.86 3.28 -1.08
C THR A 93 -8.13 2.77 0.32
N VAL A 94 -7.08 2.31 1.00
CA VAL A 94 -7.18 1.80 2.38
C VAL A 94 -6.41 2.70 3.34
N PRO A 95 -6.96 3.00 4.53
CA PRO A 95 -6.25 3.79 5.52
C PRO A 95 -5.01 3.03 6.03
N ALA A 96 -3.92 3.74 6.23
CA ALA A 96 -2.65 3.23 6.77
C ALA A 96 -2.35 3.86 8.14
N ALA A 97 -3.34 3.81 9.03
CA ALA A 97 -3.24 4.38 10.37
C ALA A 97 -2.04 3.81 11.14
N ALA A 98 -1.47 4.64 12.01
CA ALA A 98 -0.53 4.13 13.00
C ALA A 98 -1.32 3.30 14.03
N LYS A 99 -0.87 2.09 14.33
CA LYS A 99 -1.45 1.34 15.44
C LYS A 99 -1.15 2.10 16.73
N SER A 100 -2.19 2.46 17.49
CA SER A 100 -2.05 2.88 18.89
C SER A 100 -1.43 1.73 19.66
N ARG A 101 -0.45 2.03 20.52
CA ARG A 101 0.06 1.06 21.49
C ARG A 101 -1.03 0.70 22.49
#